data_AF-F9P8P9-F1
#
_entry.id   AF-F9P8P9-F1
#
_cell.length_a   1.000
_cell.length_b   1.000
_cell.length_c   1.000
_cell.angle_alpha   90.00
_cell.angle_beta   90.00
_cell.angle_gamma   90.00
#
_symmetry.space_group_name_H-M   'P 1'
#
loop_
_entity.id
_entity.type
_entity.pdbx_description
1 polymer ?
#
loop_
_entity_poly.entity_id
_entity_poly.type
_entity_poly.pdbx_seq_one_letter_code
_entity_poly.pdbx_strand_id
1 'polypeptide(L)'
;MTGVFAAVVEKNISSSIGFKGIFKKIAILFLVSVGHLIDTEIIKQGGAIRSMVIFFYLSNEGLSILENAVRIGLPIPEKLQALLKQFNEKEGD
;
A
#
# COMPACT_ATOMS: atom_id res chain seq x y z
N MET A 1 1.96 -1.04 -8.17
CA MET A 1 2.98 -0.53 -9.11
C MET A 1 4.36 -0.96 -8.67
N THR A 2 4.79 -0.63 -7.44
CA THR A 2 6.09 -1.07 -6.89
C THR A 2 6.33 -2.58 -6.92
N GLY A 3 5.32 -3.40 -6.62
CA GLY A 3 5.44 -4.87 -6.76
C GLY A 3 5.67 -5.36 -8.20
N VAL A 4 5.19 -4.63 -9.22
CA VAL A 4 5.47 -4.97 -10.63
C VAL A 4 6.92 -4.62 -10.97
N PHE A 5 7.42 -3.47 -10.47
CA PHE A 5 8.84 -3.12 -10.63
C PHE A 5 9.76 -4.15 -9.98
N ALA A 6 9.43 -4.61 -8.77
CA ALA A 6 10.17 -5.68 -8.11
C ALA A 6 10.17 -6.99 -8.91
N ALA A 7 9.00 -7.42 -9.40
CA ALA A 7 8.88 -8.62 -10.22
C ALA A 7 9.68 -8.56 -11.54
N VAL A 8 9.79 -7.37 -12.15
CA VAL A 8 10.59 -7.15 -13.37
C VAL A 8 12.09 -7.27 -13.06
N VAL A 9 12.57 -6.66 -11.97
CA VAL A 9 13.97 -6.74 -11.54
C VAL A 9 14.36 -8.18 -11.21
N GLU A 10 13.47 -8.92 -10.53
CA GLU A 10 13.66 -10.33 -10.19
C GLU A 10 13.45 -11.30 -11.37
N LYS A 11 13.08 -10.78 -12.56
CA LYS A 11 12.72 -11.57 -13.76
C LYS A 11 11.61 -12.60 -13.53
N ASN A 12 10.78 -12.41 -12.50
CA ASN A 12 9.72 -13.33 -12.10
C ASN A 12 8.37 -12.61 -12.12
N ILE A 13 7.84 -12.44 -13.34
CA ILE A 13 6.58 -11.74 -13.56
C ILE A 13 5.44 -12.74 -13.49
N SER A 14 4.75 -12.77 -12.33
CA SER A 14 3.49 -13.49 -12.19
C SER A 14 2.31 -12.52 -12.41
N SER A 15 1.57 -12.74 -13.50
CA SER A 15 0.38 -11.94 -13.83
C SER A 15 -0.71 -12.04 -12.75
N SER A 16 -0.80 -13.17 -12.05
CA SER A 16 -1.73 -13.36 -10.92
C SER A 16 -1.38 -12.42 -9.76
N ILE A 17 -0.10 -12.31 -9.41
CA ILE A 17 0.38 -11.41 -8.34
C ILE A 17 0.18 -9.95 -8.74
N GLY A 18 0.53 -9.59 -9.99
CA GLY A 18 0.32 -8.24 -10.52
C GLY A 18 -1.15 -7.83 -10.52
N PHE A 19 -2.04 -8.71 -10.99
CA PHE A 19 -3.48 -8.47 -11.03
C PHE A 19 -4.07 -8.30 -9.62
N LYS A 20 -3.69 -9.17 -8.66
CA LYS A 20 -4.10 -9.03 -7.25
C LYS A 20 -3.69 -7.68 -6.66
N GLY A 21 -2.49 -7.21 -6.99
CA GLY A 21 -1.98 -5.91 -6.56
C GLY A 21 -2.75 -4.72 -7.15
N ILE A 22 -3.17 -4.82 -8.42
CA ILE A 22 -4.02 -3.80 -9.08
C ILE A 22 -5.42 -3.81 -8.49
N PHE A 23 -6.03 -4.99 -8.31
CA PHE A 23 -7.36 -5.12 -7.74
C PHE A 23 -7.46 -4.49 -6.34
N LYS A 24 -6.47 -4.73 -5.48
CA LYS A 24 -6.39 -4.08 -4.15
C LYS A 24 -6.40 -2.55 -4.25
N LYS A 25 -5.67 -1.97 -5.22
CA LYS A 25 -5.61 -0.51 -5.42
C LYS A 25 -6.93 0.06 -5.92
N ILE A 26 -7.61 -0.65 -6.80
CA ILE A 26 -8.96 -0.28 -7.26
C ILE A 26 -9.94 -0.28 -6.08
N ALA A 27 -9.89 -1.29 -5.21
CA ALA A 27 -10.71 -1.33 -4.00
C ALA A 27 -10.44 -0.15 -3.06
N ILE A 28 -9.16 0.24 -2.88
CA ILE A 28 -8.79 1.42 -2.10
C ILE A 28 -9.40 2.69 -2.69
N LEU A 29 -9.30 2.89 -4.02
CA LEU A 29 -9.88 4.06 -4.69
C LEU A 29 -11.41 4.10 -4.54
N PHE A 30 -12.07 2.94 -4.58
CA PHE A 30 -13.50 2.84 -4.32
C PHE A 30 -13.85 3.30 -2.90
N LEU A 31 -13.10 2.85 -1.89
CA LEU A 31 -13.31 3.28 -0.50
C LEU A 31 -13.03 4.78 -0.28
N VAL A 32 -12.00 5.33 -0.93
CA VAL A 32 -11.74 6.77 -0.90
C VAL A 32 -12.89 7.55 -1.52
N SER A 33 -13.49 7.04 -2.61
CA SER A 33 -14.66 7.62 -3.25
C SER A 33 -15.88 7.61 -2.34
N VAL A 34 -16.11 6.50 -1.61
CA VAL A 34 -17.16 6.41 -0.60
C VAL A 34 -16.92 7.42 0.53
N GLY A 35 -15.68 7.53 1.03
CA GLY A 35 -15.32 8.53 2.04
C GLY A 35 -15.58 9.96 1.57
N HIS A 36 -15.31 10.24 0.29
CA HIS A 36 -15.62 11.53 -0.33
C HIS A 36 -17.13 11.80 -0.38
N LEU A 37 -17.95 10.82 -0.78
CA LEU A 37 -19.41 10.95 -0.80
C LEU A 37 -19.98 11.19 0.61
N ILE A 38 -19.43 10.53 1.63
CA ILE A 38 -19.84 10.77 3.02
C ILE A 38 -19.51 12.22 3.43
N ASP A 39 -18.30 12.68 3.13
CA ASP A 39 -17.89 14.06 3.41
C ASP A 39 -18.81 15.08 2.73
N THR A 40 -19.16 14.89 1.45
CA THR A 40 -19.96 15.86 0.68
C THR A 40 -21.45 15.80 0.96
N GLU A 41 -22.03 14.59 1.02
CA GLU A 41 -23.48 14.42 1.07
C GLU A 41 -24.02 14.39 2.50
N ILE A 42 -23.26 13.81 3.43
CA ILE A 42 -23.71 13.58 4.81
C ILE A 42 -23.19 14.68 5.72
N ILE A 43 -21.86 14.82 5.80
CA ILE A 43 -21.21 15.79 6.70
C ILE A 43 -21.35 17.21 6.15
N LYS A 44 -21.40 17.36 4.82
CA LYS A 44 -21.50 18.63 4.10
C LYS A 44 -20.41 19.64 4.51
N GLN A 45 -19.30 19.14 5.05
CA GLN A 45 -18.23 19.94 5.62
C GLN A 45 -16.89 19.23 5.48
N GLY A 46 -15.94 19.89 4.81
CA GLY A 46 -14.54 19.44 4.71
C GLY A 46 -14.35 18.09 4.01
N GLY A 47 -13.10 17.61 3.97
CA GLY A 47 -12.72 16.32 3.38
C GLY A 47 -12.09 15.38 4.41
N ALA A 48 -12.60 15.40 5.64
CA ALA A 48 -11.96 14.77 6.79
C ALA A 48 -11.99 13.24 6.69
N ILE A 49 -13.14 12.66 6.34
CA ILE A 49 -13.29 11.21 6.20
C ILE A 49 -12.48 10.69 5.02
N ARG A 50 -12.56 11.36 3.86
CA ARG A 50 -11.73 11.07 2.69
C ARG A 50 -10.25 11.07 3.06
N SER A 51 -9.78 12.11 3.75
CA SER A 51 -8.37 12.23 4.13
C SER A 51 -7.97 11.14 5.11
N MET A 52 -8.83 10.79 6.06
CA MET A 52 -8.61 9.67 6.99
C MET A 52 -8.47 8.34 6.26
N VAL A 53 -9.38 8.03 5.33
CA VAL A 53 -9.33 6.80 4.52
C VAL A 53 -8.06 6.76 3.68
N ILE A 54 -7.66 7.88 3.08
CA ILE A 54 -6.40 7.99 2.34
C ILE A 54 -5.22 7.69 3.26
N PHE A 55 -5.10 8.34 4.42
CA PHE A 55 -3.97 8.13 5.33
C PHE A 55 -3.90 6.71 5.88
N PHE A 56 -5.06 6.10 6.16
CA PHE A 56 -5.13 4.72 6.60
C PHE A 56 -4.53 3.77 5.56
N TYR A 57 -4.99 3.84 4.31
CA TYR A 57 -4.49 2.95 3.26
C TYR A 57 -3.10 3.33 2.74
N LEU A 58 -2.73 4.61 2.82
CA LEU A 58 -1.38 5.07 2.51
C LEU A 58 -0.35 4.46 3.48
N SER A 59 -0.69 4.34 4.76
CA SER A 59 0.19 3.70 5.75
C SER A 59 0.46 2.23 5.38
N ASN A 60 -0.58 1.50 4.94
CA ASN A 60 -0.46 0.10 4.52
C ASN A 60 0.32 -0.06 3.20
N GLU A 61 0.08 0.80 2.20
CA GLU A 61 0.84 0.78 0.95
C GLU A 61 2.28 1.26 1.16
N GLY A 62 2.54 2.15 2.12
CA GLY A 62 3.88 2.61 2.50
C GLY A 62 4.79 1.45 2.92
N LEU A 63 4.29 0.53 3.74
CA LEU A 63 5.02 -0.69 4.09
C LEU A 63 5.32 -1.55 2.86
N SER A 64 4.32 -1.78 2.00
CA SER A 64 4.51 -2.55 0.77
C SER A 64 5.51 -1.89 -0.20
N ILE A 65 5.55 -0.55 -0.25
CA ILE A 65 6.55 0.20 -1.04
C ILE A 65 7.95 -0.03 -0.49
N LEU A 66 8.12 0.07 0.84
CA LEU A 66 9.41 -0.15 1.49
C LEU A 66 9.92 -1.57 1.27
N GLU A 67 9.06 -2.58 1.45
CA GLU A 67 9.40 -3.97 1.20
C GLU A 67 9.87 -4.19 -0.26
N ASN A 68 9.12 -3.67 -1.23
CA ASN A 68 9.48 -3.77 -2.64
C ASN A 68 10.78 -3.00 -2.95
N ALA A 69 11.05 -1.88 -2.28
CA ALA A 69 12.28 -1.13 -2.42
C ALA A 69 13.51 -1.91 -1.91
N VAL A 70 13.38 -2.62 -0.78
CA VAL A 70 14.41 -3.56 -0.30
C VAL A 70 14.63 -4.67 -1.33
N ARG A 71 13.56 -5.25 -1.87
CA ARG A 71 13.64 -6.34 -2.87
C ARG A 71 14.40 -5.97 -4.14
N ILE A 72 14.27 -4.72 -4.60
CA ILE A 72 15.00 -4.23 -5.78
C ILE A 72 16.41 -3.69 -5.44
N GLY A 73 16.86 -3.82 -4.19
CA GLY A 73 18.21 -3.45 -3.76
C GLY A 73 18.44 -1.97 -3.51
N LEU A 74 17.38 -1.17 -3.26
CA LEU A 74 17.59 0.22 -2.83
C LEU A 74 18.26 0.25 -1.44
N PRO A 75 19.24 1.14 -1.21
CA PRO A 75 19.82 1.34 0.10
C PRO A 75 18.77 1.97 1.02
N ILE A 76 18.32 1.20 2.02
CA ILE A 76 17.37 1.64 3.05
C ILE A 76 18.09 1.60 4.41
N PRO A 77 17.89 2.59 5.30
CA PRO A 77 18.50 2.58 6.63
C PRO A 77 18.26 1.27 7.40
N GLU A 78 19.31 0.74 8.04
CA GLU A 78 19.27 -0.54 8.77
C GLU A 78 18.16 -0.61 9.82
N LYS A 79 17.92 0.50 10.54
CA LYS A 79 16.82 0.59 11.51
C LYS A 79 15.46 0.33 10.87
N LEU A 80 15.23 0.83 9.65
CA LEU A 80 13.97 0.63 8.95
C LEU A 80 13.85 -0.81 8.43
N GLN A 81 14.93 -1.41 7.94
CA GLN A 81 14.94 -2.83 7.58
C GLN A 81 14.68 -3.75 8.78
N ALA A 82 15.26 -3.45 9.95
CA ALA A 82 15.03 -4.21 11.17
C ALA A 82 13.57 -4.15 11.62
N LEU A 83 12.94 -2.97 11.54
CA LEU A 83 11.51 -2.82 11.82
C LEU A 83 10.66 -3.66 10.86
N LEU A 84 10.92 -3.60 9.56
CA LEU A 84 10.19 -4.38 8.55
C LEU A 84 10.29 -5.90 8.81
N LYS A 85 11.47 -6.41 9.18
CA LYS A 85 11.64 -7.83 9.53
C LYS A 85 10.79 -8.25 10.73
N GLN A 86 10.72 -7.43 11.78
CA GLN A 86 9.90 -7.71 12.96
C GLN A 86 8.40 -7.72 12.67
N PHE A 87 7.93 -6.93 11.70
CA PHE A 87 6.53 -6.96 11.28
C PHE A 87 6.20 -8.27 10.55
N ASN A 88 7.09 -8.74 9.67
CA ASN A 88 6.90 -10.00 8.94
C ASN A 88 6.90 -11.23 9.86
N GLU A 89 7.71 -11.23 10.93
CA GLU A 89 7.72 -12.31 11.92
C GLU A 89 6.41 -12.38 12.73
N LYS A 90 5.71 -11.25 12.91
CA LYS A 90 4.44 -11.18 13.65
C LYS A 90 3.20 -11.53 12.84
N GLU A 91 3.23 -11.45 11.51
CA GLU A 91 2.13 -11.90 10.65
C GLU A 91 2.09 -13.43 10.46
N GLY A 92 3.14 -14.14 10.89
CA GLY A 92 3.28 -15.59 10.75
C GLY A 92 2.85 -16.44 11.96
N ASP A 93 2.46 -15.81 13.07
CA ASP A 93 1.89 -16.42 14.28
C ASP A 93 0.38 -16.13 14.39
#